data_AF-A0A1W2A9H2-F1
#
_entry.id   AF-A0A1W2A9H2-F1
#
_cell.length_a   1.000
_cell.length_b   1.000
_cell.length_c   1.000
_cell.angle_alpha   90.00
_cell.angle_beta   90.00
_cell.angle_gamma   90.00
#
_symmetry.space_group_name_H-M   'P 1'
#
loop_
_entity.id
_entity.type
_entity.pdbx_description
1 polymer ?
#
loop_
_entity_poly.entity_id
_entity_poly.type
_entity_poly.pdbx_seq_one_letter_code
_entity_poly.pdbx_strand_id
1 'polypeptide(L)'
;MDFFGAISGAIIAPFSLLLRGLYSISMSYGLSIILFSLVVKLILLPTSVKMKRSTMGSSRLAPRIKELEKKYKNDQQRYAEEVQKLYKEENVHPFGGCLWGLLPLPIMLALYTVIRMPLSNFMNLTQDQITTITNTLTNLGVDLTSVTGSYKEILLAQKMFEHYDAVKAVVPQIFKLDFSFLGLNLAQVPNWNLVLSGNLTWNSIGLFLIPIVSGLLAFVSTKLSMAASSTNTEMNSTSKSMMYTMPLVSVWIGFVLPASLGIYWISNSIFTIIQEYFLNKHFKKKFEEADAVRRAEEERVKALEAQRQALLGAQRKTENKGGPSPSKGKKKQGKLPARSDDAESGKVDDRPFARGRAYRSERYEGQIPEPEEQALTVRPEEVPEEEDTEPEELESGADTAENDSASEDEKE
;
A
#
# COMPACT_ATOMS: atom_id res chain seq x y z
N MET A 1 5.00 -21.21 -26.11
CA MET A 1 4.25 -20.88 -24.88
C MET A 1 4.48 -19.41 -24.62
N ASP A 2 3.43 -18.59 -24.68
CA ASP A 2 3.57 -17.14 -24.51
C ASP A 2 4.08 -16.81 -23.11
N PHE A 3 4.99 -15.83 -23.02
CA PHE A 3 5.56 -15.34 -21.75
C PHE A 3 4.48 -15.06 -20.70
N PHE A 4 3.35 -14.49 -21.12
CA PHE A 4 2.18 -14.25 -20.27
C PHE A 4 1.49 -15.54 -19.78
N GLY A 5 1.45 -16.58 -20.61
CA GLY A 5 0.94 -17.90 -20.25
C GLY A 5 1.83 -18.57 -19.19
N ALA A 6 3.16 -18.51 -19.38
CA ALA A 6 4.12 -19.05 -18.43
C ALA A 6 4.07 -18.34 -17.06
N ILE A 7 3.97 -17.00 -17.06
CA ILE A 7 3.81 -16.21 -15.83
C ILE A 7 2.49 -16.53 -15.14
N SER A 8 1.38 -16.62 -15.89
CA SER A 8 0.08 -16.96 -15.30
C SER A 8 0.12 -18.35 -14.68
N GLY A 9 0.73 -19.34 -15.35
CA GLY A 9 0.89 -20.70 -14.84
C GLY A 9 1.73 -20.75 -13.58
N ALA A 10 2.85 -20.01 -13.53
CA ALA A 10 3.71 -19.93 -12.35
C ALA A 10 2.99 -19.31 -11.14
N ILE A 11 2.14 -18.30 -11.36
CA ILE A 11 1.33 -17.70 -10.29
C ILE A 11 0.20 -18.63 -9.86
N ILE A 12 -0.44 -19.35 -10.79
CA ILE A 12 -1.63 -20.18 -10.51
C ILE A 12 -1.25 -21.52 -9.84
N ALA A 13 -0.13 -22.12 -10.22
CA ALA A 13 0.31 -23.43 -9.72
C ALA A 13 0.36 -23.55 -8.18
N PRO A 14 0.95 -22.61 -7.41
CA PRO A 14 0.94 -22.72 -5.94
C PRO A 14 -0.47 -22.61 -5.36
N PHE A 15 -1.36 -21.85 -5.99
CA PHE A 15 -2.76 -21.70 -5.54
C PHE A 15 -3.55 -22.98 -5.79
N SER A 16 -3.38 -23.61 -6.95
CA SER A 16 -4.05 -24.87 -7.26
C SER A 16 -3.54 -26.01 -6.37
N LEU A 17 -2.23 -26.11 -6.16
CA LEU A 17 -1.64 -27.09 -5.25
C LEU A 17 -2.16 -26.91 -3.81
N LEU A 18 -2.19 -25.67 -3.32
CA LEU A 18 -2.70 -25.36 -2.00
C LEU A 18 -4.19 -25.74 -1.87
N LEU A 19 -5.04 -25.31 -2.81
CA LEU A 19 -6.46 -25.61 -2.77
C LEU A 19 -6.74 -27.11 -2.88
N ARG A 20 -5.98 -27.83 -3.71
CA ARG A 20 -6.07 -29.30 -3.83
C ARG A 20 -5.65 -30.01 -2.55
N GLY A 21 -4.58 -29.56 -1.90
CA GLY A 21 -4.15 -30.08 -0.60
C GLY A 21 -5.24 -29.89 0.46
N LEU A 22 -5.83 -28.71 0.54
CA LEU A 22 -6.92 -28.42 1.48
C LEU A 22 -8.20 -29.21 1.17
N TYR A 23 -8.47 -29.47 -0.12
CA TYR A 23 -9.57 -30.34 -0.54
C TYR A 23 -9.34 -31.79 -0.14
N SER A 24 -8.12 -32.31 -0.30
CA SER A 24 -7.80 -33.68 0.11
C SER A 24 -7.98 -33.93 1.61
N ILE A 25 -7.88 -32.88 2.43
CA ILE A 25 -8.05 -32.95 3.88
C ILE A 25 -9.51 -32.73 4.27
N SER A 26 -10.16 -31.72 3.70
CA SER A 26 -11.52 -31.33 4.11
C SER A 26 -12.62 -32.14 3.45
N MET A 27 -12.33 -32.79 2.31
CA MET A 27 -13.28 -33.53 1.46
C MET A 27 -14.52 -32.70 1.09
N SER A 28 -14.44 -31.37 1.18
CA SER A 28 -15.52 -30.43 0.92
C SER A 28 -14.97 -29.19 0.24
N TYR A 29 -15.54 -28.86 -0.91
CA TYR A 29 -15.05 -27.75 -1.71
C TYR A 29 -15.24 -26.41 -1.00
N GLY A 30 -16.40 -26.19 -0.37
CA GLY A 30 -16.66 -24.98 0.42
C GLY A 30 -15.70 -24.83 1.60
N LEU A 31 -15.45 -25.89 2.39
CA LEU A 31 -14.49 -25.84 3.49
C LEU A 31 -13.06 -25.59 2.99
N SER A 32 -12.69 -26.15 1.84
CA SER A 32 -11.37 -25.92 1.21
C SER A 32 -11.14 -24.44 0.92
N ILE A 33 -12.16 -23.74 0.42
CA ILE A 33 -12.08 -22.29 0.15
C ILE A 33 -11.94 -21.50 1.45
N ILE A 34 -12.68 -21.87 2.51
CA ILE A 34 -12.57 -21.23 3.82
C ILE A 34 -11.15 -21.41 4.37
N LEU A 35 -10.63 -22.64 4.39
CA LEU A 35 -9.27 -22.93 4.85
C LEU A 35 -8.21 -22.24 3.99
N PHE A 36 -8.43 -22.16 2.67
CA PHE A 36 -7.54 -21.47 1.75
C PHE A 36 -7.39 -20.00 2.15
N SER A 37 -8.51 -19.33 2.42
CA SER A 37 -8.49 -17.94 2.86
C SER A 37 -7.79 -17.77 4.21
N LEU A 38 -7.95 -18.71 5.15
CA LEU A 38 -7.23 -18.69 6.43
C LEU A 38 -5.72 -18.83 6.24
N VAL A 39 -5.28 -19.80 5.44
CA VAL A 39 -3.84 -20.04 5.18
C VAL A 39 -3.20 -18.82 4.50
N VAL A 40 -3.85 -18.26 3.48
CA VAL A 40 -3.37 -17.04 2.82
C VAL A 40 -3.27 -15.89 3.82
N LYS A 41 -4.25 -15.72 4.71
CA LYS A 41 -4.20 -14.69 5.76
C LYS A 41 -3.04 -14.90 6.74
N LEU A 42 -2.77 -16.14 7.14
CA LEU A 42 -1.65 -16.44 8.03
C LEU A 42 -0.30 -16.15 7.37
N ILE A 43 -0.14 -16.50 6.09
CA ILE A 43 1.07 -16.19 5.30
C ILE A 43 1.26 -14.66 5.16
N LEU A 44 0.16 -13.92 4.93
CA LEU A 44 0.18 -12.48 4.75
C LEU A 44 0.12 -11.68 6.06
N LEU A 45 -0.03 -12.34 7.21
CA LEU A 45 -0.12 -11.71 8.52
C LEU A 45 1.10 -10.82 8.84
N PRO A 46 2.36 -11.28 8.72
CA PRO A 46 3.52 -10.42 9.02
C PRO A 46 3.54 -9.16 8.15
N THR A 47 3.17 -9.30 6.87
CA THR A 47 3.12 -8.14 5.97
C THR A 47 1.95 -7.22 6.32
N SER A 48 0.80 -7.77 6.71
CA SER A 48 -0.35 -7.01 7.21
C SER A 48 -0.06 -6.27 8.52
N VAL A 49 0.82 -6.79 9.38
CA VAL A 49 1.29 -6.08 10.58
C VAL A 49 2.12 -4.86 10.19
N LYS A 50 3.06 -5.01 9.25
CA LYS A 50 3.87 -3.89 8.71
C LYS A 50 2.98 -2.84 8.03
N MET A 51 2.00 -3.30 7.25
CA MET A 51 0.95 -2.50 6.62
C MET A 51 0.24 -1.59 7.60
N LYS A 52 -0.23 -2.21 8.69
CA LYS A 52 -1.01 -1.52 9.69
C LYS A 52 -0.18 -0.47 10.41
N ARG A 53 1.07 -0.81 10.76
CA ARG A 53 2.01 0.13 11.36
C ARG A 53 2.21 1.38 10.50
N SER A 54 2.44 1.20 9.19
CA SER A 54 2.62 2.31 8.25
C SER A 54 1.35 3.18 8.16
N THR A 55 0.19 2.54 8.00
CA THR A 55 -1.11 3.23 7.89
C THR A 55 -1.44 4.04 9.15
N MET A 56 -1.24 3.46 10.34
CA MET A 56 -1.45 4.15 11.62
C MET A 56 -0.47 5.32 11.80
N GLY A 57 0.80 5.15 11.39
CA GLY A 57 1.80 6.22 11.39
C GLY A 57 1.37 7.41 10.53
N SER A 58 0.92 7.17 9.30
CA SER A 58 0.41 8.23 8.42
C SER A 58 -0.82 8.92 9.01
N SER A 59 -1.74 8.16 9.62
CA SER A 59 -2.92 8.73 10.26
C SER A 59 -2.58 9.70 11.39
N ARG A 60 -1.47 9.50 12.10
CA ARG A 60 -1.02 10.42 13.16
C ARG A 60 -0.52 11.75 12.61
N LEU A 61 0.01 11.75 11.39
CA LEU A 61 0.52 12.97 10.76
C LEU A 61 -0.62 13.83 10.22
N ALA A 62 -1.84 13.30 10.08
CA ALA A 62 -3.02 14.03 9.61
C ALA A 62 -3.24 15.41 10.26
N PRO A 63 -3.21 15.59 11.60
CA PRO A 63 -3.32 16.91 12.23
C PRO A 63 -2.21 17.88 11.81
N ARG A 64 -0.94 17.43 11.76
CA ARG A 64 0.19 18.28 11.33
C ARG A 64 0.11 18.62 9.84
N ILE A 65 -0.35 17.67 9.02
CA ILE A 65 -0.62 17.90 7.60
C ILE A 65 -1.72 18.98 7.42
N LYS A 66 -2.78 18.97 8.24
CA LYS A 66 -3.80 20.03 8.25
C LYS A 66 -3.25 21.39 8.69
N GLU A 67 -2.31 21.41 9.63
CA GLU A 67 -1.62 22.65 10.02
C GLU A 67 -0.76 23.20 8.88
N LEU A 68 -0.03 22.33 8.17
CA LEU A 68 0.70 22.69 6.96
C LEU A 68 -0.23 23.19 5.86
N GLU A 69 -1.38 22.54 5.64
CA GLU A 69 -2.40 22.98 4.68
C GLU A 69 -2.90 24.38 5.03
N LYS A 70 -3.16 24.68 6.31
CA LYS A 70 -3.55 26.03 6.75
C LYS A 70 -2.43 27.06 6.58
N LYS A 71 -1.17 26.67 6.83
CA LYS A 71 0.00 27.56 6.74
C LYS A 71 0.37 27.90 5.29
N TYR A 72 0.20 26.95 4.37
CA TYR A 72 0.62 27.06 2.96
C TYR A 72 -0.56 27.03 1.97
N LYS A 73 -1.77 27.47 2.37
CA LYS A 73 -2.97 27.48 1.51
C LYS A 73 -2.75 28.09 0.12
N ASN A 74 -1.89 29.10 0.02
CA ASN A 74 -1.64 29.86 -1.20
C ASN A 74 -0.44 29.33 -2.01
N ASP A 75 0.29 28.34 -1.51
CA ASP A 75 1.50 27.80 -2.12
C ASP A 75 1.48 26.27 -2.10
N GLN A 76 0.88 25.67 -3.13
CA GLN A 76 0.76 24.21 -3.24
C GLN A 76 2.12 23.52 -3.39
N GLN A 77 3.14 24.19 -3.96
CA GLN A 77 4.46 23.61 -4.13
C GLN A 77 5.16 23.49 -2.78
N ARG A 78 5.20 24.57 -1.99
CA ARG A 78 5.73 24.53 -0.61
C ARG A 78 4.96 23.57 0.28
N TYR A 79 3.63 23.52 0.15
CA TYR A 79 2.82 22.55 0.89
C TYR A 79 3.27 21.11 0.59
N ALA A 80 3.41 20.74 -0.70
CA ALA A 80 3.82 19.41 -1.09
C ALA A 80 5.22 19.05 -0.57
N GLU A 81 6.18 19.98 -0.65
CA GLU A 81 7.54 19.79 -0.13
C GLU A 81 7.56 19.58 1.39
N GLU A 82 6.87 20.42 2.15
CA GLU A 82 6.82 20.35 3.62
C GLU A 82 6.10 19.09 4.10
N VAL A 83 5.05 18.66 3.39
CA VAL A 83 4.37 17.38 3.66
C VAL A 83 5.33 16.21 3.41
N GLN A 84 6.08 16.21 2.30
CA GLN A 84 7.07 15.17 2.04
C GLN A 84 8.20 15.16 3.08
N LYS A 85 8.66 16.35 3.49
CA LYS A 85 9.68 16.50 4.54
C LYS A 85 9.19 15.94 5.88
N LEU A 86 7.95 16.25 6.27
CA LEU A 86 7.32 15.70 7.46
C LEU A 86 7.24 14.16 7.42
N TYR A 87 6.86 13.58 6.28
CA TYR A 87 6.86 12.12 6.10
C TYR A 87 8.26 11.51 6.25
N LYS A 88 9.31 12.18 5.75
CA LYS A 88 10.71 11.74 5.90
C LYS A 88 11.20 11.85 7.35
N GLU A 89 10.96 12.97 8.00
CA GLU A 89 11.35 13.20 9.42
C GLU A 89 10.70 12.18 10.35
N GLU A 90 9.43 11.83 10.11
CA GLU A 90 8.69 10.86 10.91
C GLU A 90 8.88 9.40 10.45
N ASN A 91 9.71 9.16 9.42
CA ASN A 91 10.00 7.84 8.84
C ASN A 91 8.73 7.05 8.43
N VAL A 92 7.74 7.75 7.87
CA VAL A 92 6.48 7.17 7.41
C VAL A 92 6.38 7.28 5.88
N HIS A 93 6.03 6.18 5.21
CA HIS A 93 5.90 6.17 3.75
C HIS A 93 4.45 6.46 3.30
N PRO A 94 4.21 7.50 2.47
CA PRO A 94 2.86 7.88 2.03
C PRO A 94 2.18 6.83 1.15
N PHE A 95 2.95 6.02 0.41
CA PHE A 95 2.43 5.00 -0.51
C PHE A 95 2.12 3.64 0.14
N GLY A 96 2.33 3.50 1.46
CA GLY A 96 2.11 2.23 2.14
C GLY A 96 0.66 1.76 2.16
N GLY A 97 -0.32 2.67 2.10
CA GLY A 97 -1.74 2.35 2.26
C GLY A 97 -2.47 1.94 0.98
N CYS A 98 -2.27 2.67 -0.13
CA CYS A 98 -3.02 2.45 -1.37
C CYS A 98 -2.39 1.37 -2.27
N LEU A 99 -1.05 1.31 -2.36
CA LEU A 99 -0.34 0.34 -3.18
C LEU A 99 -0.61 -1.10 -2.74
N TRP A 100 -0.78 -1.31 -1.43
CA TRP A 100 -1.08 -2.63 -0.88
C TRP A 100 -2.54 -3.04 -1.01
N GLY A 101 -3.47 -2.08 -1.16
CA GLY A 101 -4.87 -2.37 -1.45
C GLY A 101 -5.05 -3.18 -2.75
N LEU A 102 -4.01 -3.25 -3.59
CA LEU A 102 -3.97 -4.06 -4.81
C LEU A 102 -3.52 -5.50 -4.58
N LEU A 103 -2.89 -5.86 -3.45
CA LEU A 103 -2.45 -7.23 -3.18
C LEU A 103 -3.59 -8.27 -3.19
N PRO A 104 -4.81 -7.96 -2.72
CA PRO A 104 -5.94 -8.88 -2.86
C PRO A 104 -6.30 -9.22 -4.31
N LEU A 105 -6.00 -8.36 -5.28
CA LEU A 105 -6.41 -8.56 -6.68
C LEU A 105 -5.70 -9.74 -7.36
N PRO A 106 -4.35 -9.88 -7.33
CA PRO A 106 -3.67 -11.06 -7.87
C PRO A 106 -4.14 -12.37 -7.23
N ILE A 107 -4.36 -12.37 -5.91
CA ILE A 107 -4.82 -13.55 -5.17
C ILE A 107 -6.23 -13.94 -5.62
N MET A 108 -7.13 -12.96 -5.74
CA MET A 108 -8.48 -13.17 -6.22
C MET A 108 -8.49 -13.66 -7.67
N LEU A 109 -7.67 -13.07 -8.55
CA LEU A 109 -7.58 -13.48 -9.95
C LEU A 109 -7.05 -14.92 -10.10
N ALA A 110 -6.01 -15.28 -9.35
CA ALA A 110 -5.48 -16.64 -9.32
C ALA A 110 -6.52 -17.64 -8.78
N LEU A 111 -7.25 -17.28 -7.72
CA LEU A 111 -8.29 -18.16 -7.21
C LEU A 111 -9.47 -18.27 -8.19
N TYR A 112 -9.87 -17.18 -8.83
CA TYR A 112 -10.92 -17.19 -9.85
C TYR A 112 -10.57 -18.11 -11.02
N THR A 113 -9.33 -18.07 -11.53
CA THR A 113 -8.91 -18.96 -12.62
C THR A 113 -8.94 -20.43 -12.21
N VAL A 114 -8.50 -20.75 -10.99
CA VAL A 114 -8.59 -22.13 -10.44
C VAL A 114 -10.04 -22.59 -10.32
N ILE A 115 -10.94 -21.75 -9.81
CA ILE A 115 -12.36 -22.08 -9.62
C ILE A 115 -13.07 -22.26 -10.96
N ARG A 116 -12.80 -21.37 -11.93
CA ARG A 116 -13.44 -21.37 -13.25
C ARG A 116 -12.96 -22.51 -14.14
N MET A 117 -11.67 -22.88 -14.02
CA MET A 117 -11.02 -23.93 -14.80
C MET A 117 -10.47 -25.02 -13.87
N PRO A 118 -11.37 -25.77 -13.19
CA PRO A 118 -10.97 -26.78 -12.22
C PRO A 118 -10.36 -28.02 -12.88
N LEU A 119 -10.69 -28.33 -14.14
CA LEU A 119 -10.12 -29.49 -14.82
C LEU A 119 -8.65 -29.25 -15.15
N SER A 120 -8.35 -28.09 -15.75
CA SER A 120 -6.98 -27.72 -16.11
C SER A 120 -6.14 -27.32 -14.90
N ASN A 121 -6.64 -26.49 -13.98
CA ASN A 121 -5.78 -25.95 -12.91
C ASN A 121 -5.81 -26.79 -11.64
N PHE A 122 -6.99 -27.23 -11.19
CA PHE A 122 -7.13 -27.97 -9.93
C PHE A 122 -6.77 -29.46 -10.08
N MET A 123 -7.21 -30.09 -11.17
CA MET A 123 -6.88 -31.50 -11.46
C MET A 123 -5.64 -31.69 -12.34
N ASN A 124 -5.09 -30.61 -12.90
CA ASN A 124 -3.90 -30.65 -13.76
C ASN A 124 -4.07 -31.56 -14.98
N LEU A 125 -5.27 -31.56 -15.58
CA LEU A 125 -5.58 -32.34 -16.78
C LEU A 125 -5.15 -31.61 -18.06
N THR A 126 -4.65 -32.38 -19.03
CA THR A 126 -4.33 -31.84 -20.37
C THR A 126 -5.61 -31.57 -21.17
N GLN A 127 -5.51 -30.74 -22.22
CA GLN A 127 -6.65 -30.47 -23.09
C GLN A 127 -7.16 -31.74 -23.80
N ASP A 128 -6.28 -32.69 -24.11
CA ASP A 128 -6.66 -33.98 -24.70
C ASP A 128 -7.50 -34.82 -23.73
N GLN A 129 -7.15 -34.79 -22.44
CA GLN A 129 -7.92 -35.47 -21.41
C GLN A 129 -9.28 -34.82 -21.22
N ILE A 130 -9.36 -33.49 -21.22
CA ILE A 130 -10.64 -32.76 -21.14
C ILE A 130 -11.52 -33.07 -22.35
N THR A 131 -10.93 -33.18 -23.54
CA THR A 131 -11.63 -33.57 -24.76
C THR A 131 -12.15 -35.01 -24.67
N THR A 132 -11.33 -35.92 -24.13
CA THR A 132 -11.70 -37.31 -23.89
C THR A 132 -12.88 -37.42 -22.91
N ILE A 133 -12.85 -36.63 -21.83
CA ILE A 133 -13.97 -36.52 -20.87
C ILE A 133 -15.24 -36.03 -21.58
N THR A 134 -15.11 -34.96 -22.37
CA THR A 134 -16.23 -34.37 -23.12
C THR A 134 -16.86 -35.40 -24.06
N ASN A 135 -16.05 -36.11 -24.85
CA ASN A 135 -16.53 -37.16 -25.75
C ASN A 135 -17.19 -38.33 -25.01
N THR A 136 -16.63 -38.73 -23.87
CA THR A 136 -17.19 -39.79 -23.03
C THR A 136 -18.58 -39.39 -22.53
N LEU A 137 -18.76 -38.17 -22.03
CA LEU A 137 -20.05 -37.67 -21.57
C LEU A 137 -21.06 -37.53 -22.72
N THR A 138 -20.64 -37.05 -23.89
CA THR A 138 -21.50 -37.01 -25.10
C THR A 138 -21.96 -38.41 -25.50
N ASN A 139 -21.06 -39.41 -25.49
CA ASN A 139 -21.40 -40.79 -25.82
C ASN A 139 -22.35 -41.44 -24.81
N LEU A 140 -22.35 -40.97 -23.56
CA LEU A 140 -23.31 -41.37 -22.53
C LEU A 140 -24.67 -40.67 -22.66
N GLY A 141 -24.85 -39.81 -23.67
CA GLY A 141 -26.09 -39.07 -23.91
C GLY A 141 -26.28 -37.85 -23.00
N VAL A 142 -25.21 -37.37 -22.36
CA VAL A 142 -25.26 -36.16 -21.52
C VAL A 142 -25.39 -34.93 -22.40
N ASP A 143 -26.38 -34.08 -22.12
CA ASP A 143 -26.53 -32.80 -22.78
C ASP A 143 -25.45 -31.81 -22.31
N LEU A 144 -24.55 -31.46 -23.22
CA LEU A 144 -23.45 -30.51 -23.00
C LEU A 144 -23.69 -29.16 -23.70
N THR A 145 -24.90 -28.88 -24.22
CA THR A 145 -25.22 -27.61 -24.89
C THR A 145 -25.01 -26.38 -23.99
N SER A 146 -25.20 -26.55 -22.68
CA SER A 146 -24.95 -25.52 -21.67
C SER A 146 -23.47 -25.34 -21.32
N VAL A 147 -22.60 -26.28 -21.69
CA VAL A 147 -21.16 -26.30 -21.38
C VAL A 147 -20.41 -25.46 -22.41
N THR A 148 -20.60 -24.15 -22.36
CA THR A 148 -20.02 -23.23 -23.34
C THR A 148 -19.34 -22.01 -22.71
N GLY A 149 -18.56 -21.33 -23.54
CA GLY A 149 -17.93 -20.06 -23.21
C GLY A 149 -16.99 -20.12 -22.03
N SER A 150 -17.09 -19.10 -21.19
CA SER A 150 -16.14 -18.81 -20.13
C SER A 150 -16.18 -19.81 -18.96
N TYR A 151 -17.30 -20.47 -18.73
CA TYR A 151 -17.48 -21.37 -17.58
C TYR A 151 -17.52 -22.85 -17.98
N LYS A 152 -17.01 -23.20 -19.18
CA LYS A 152 -17.06 -24.56 -19.72
C LYS A 152 -16.54 -25.62 -18.74
N GLU A 153 -15.39 -25.41 -18.10
CA GLU A 153 -14.77 -26.45 -17.29
C GLU A 153 -15.48 -26.66 -15.94
N ILE A 154 -15.96 -25.60 -15.31
CA ILE A 154 -16.71 -25.73 -14.05
C ILE A 154 -18.07 -26.40 -14.28
N LEU A 155 -18.75 -26.11 -15.41
CA LEU A 155 -20.00 -26.78 -15.80
C LEU A 155 -19.74 -28.25 -16.21
N LEU A 156 -18.67 -28.50 -16.96
CA LEU A 156 -18.25 -29.85 -17.32
C LEU A 156 -17.89 -30.68 -16.08
N ALA A 157 -17.23 -30.07 -15.08
CA ALA A 157 -16.91 -30.73 -13.82
C ALA A 157 -18.17 -31.16 -13.04
N GLN A 158 -19.26 -30.37 -13.09
CA GLN A 158 -20.54 -30.77 -12.50
C GLN A 158 -21.14 -32.00 -13.20
N LYS A 159 -21.15 -32.01 -14.54
CA LYS A 159 -21.63 -33.16 -15.32
C LYS A 159 -20.76 -34.40 -15.16
N MET A 160 -19.45 -34.20 -15.07
CA MET A 160 -18.49 -35.26 -14.77
C MET A 160 -18.76 -35.89 -13.40
N PHE A 161 -19.15 -35.11 -12.39
CA PHE A 161 -19.45 -35.65 -11.06
C PHE A 161 -20.67 -36.58 -11.05
N GLU A 162 -21.70 -36.28 -11.84
CA GLU A 162 -22.90 -37.13 -12.01
C GLU A 162 -22.56 -38.49 -12.65
N HIS A 163 -21.50 -38.54 -13.48
CA HIS A 163 -21.05 -39.73 -14.21
C HIS A 163 -19.62 -40.17 -13.82
N TYR A 164 -19.23 -39.94 -12.56
CA TYR A 164 -17.84 -40.06 -12.11
C TYR A 164 -17.18 -41.40 -12.45
N ASP A 165 -17.86 -42.53 -12.22
CA ASP A 165 -17.27 -43.86 -12.42
C ASP A 165 -16.92 -44.13 -13.89
N ALA A 166 -17.80 -43.70 -14.81
CA ALA A 166 -17.57 -43.84 -16.25
C ALA A 166 -16.41 -42.96 -16.72
N VAL A 167 -16.31 -41.73 -16.22
CA VAL A 167 -15.21 -40.83 -16.59
C VAL A 167 -13.88 -41.30 -15.98
N LYS A 168 -13.88 -41.80 -14.75
CA LYS A 168 -12.69 -42.31 -14.06
C LYS A 168 -12.07 -43.50 -14.79
N ALA A 169 -12.88 -44.34 -15.43
CA ALA A 169 -12.41 -45.47 -16.20
C ALA A 169 -11.52 -45.06 -17.39
N VAL A 170 -11.75 -43.86 -17.95
CA VAL A 170 -11.01 -43.35 -19.11
C VAL A 170 -9.89 -42.40 -18.69
N VAL A 171 -10.12 -41.60 -17.63
CA VAL A 171 -9.12 -40.67 -17.07
C VAL A 171 -8.94 -40.95 -15.57
N PRO A 172 -7.96 -41.78 -15.18
CA PRO A 172 -7.84 -42.25 -13.79
C PRO A 172 -7.40 -41.17 -12.79
N GLN A 173 -6.73 -40.11 -13.25
CA GLN A 173 -6.22 -39.02 -12.39
C GLN A 173 -7.27 -37.98 -11.96
N ILE A 174 -8.57 -38.30 -12.04
CA ILE A 174 -9.64 -37.36 -11.66
C ILE A 174 -10.01 -37.43 -10.17
N PHE A 175 -10.29 -36.26 -9.61
CA PHE A 175 -10.85 -36.12 -8.26
C PHE A 175 -12.37 -36.10 -8.32
N LYS A 176 -13.01 -36.71 -7.32
CA LYS A 176 -14.45 -36.54 -7.11
C LYS A 176 -14.67 -35.14 -6.53
N LEU A 177 -14.98 -34.16 -7.40
CA LEU A 177 -15.14 -32.76 -7.04
C LEU A 177 -16.61 -32.41 -6.85
N ASP A 178 -17.04 -32.27 -5.60
CA ASP A 178 -18.42 -31.88 -5.26
C ASP A 178 -18.49 -30.39 -4.92
N PHE A 179 -19.31 -29.64 -5.66
CA PHE A 179 -19.55 -28.21 -5.43
C PHE A 179 -20.68 -27.94 -4.42
N SER A 180 -21.32 -29.00 -3.89
CA SER A 180 -22.34 -28.88 -2.85
C SER A 180 -21.73 -28.44 -1.52
N PHE A 181 -22.25 -27.34 -0.97
CA PHE A 181 -21.87 -26.85 0.34
C PHE A 181 -23.08 -26.23 1.03
N LEU A 182 -23.44 -26.70 2.22
CA LEU A 182 -24.64 -26.26 2.95
C LEU A 182 -25.94 -26.41 2.15
N GLY A 183 -26.00 -27.39 1.24
CA GLY A 183 -27.12 -27.58 0.31
C GLY A 183 -27.17 -26.58 -0.85
N LEU A 184 -26.08 -25.83 -1.07
CA LEU A 184 -25.92 -24.85 -2.15
C LEU A 184 -24.92 -25.36 -3.18
N ASN A 185 -25.19 -25.15 -4.46
CA ASN A 185 -24.27 -25.48 -5.54
C ASN A 185 -23.35 -24.29 -5.82
N LEU A 186 -22.13 -24.34 -5.27
CA LEU A 186 -21.19 -23.21 -5.33
C LEU A 186 -20.63 -22.93 -6.73
N ALA A 187 -20.80 -23.84 -7.69
CA ALA A 187 -20.38 -23.63 -9.07
C ALA A 187 -21.38 -22.78 -9.87
N GLN A 188 -22.60 -22.59 -9.37
CA GLN A 188 -23.59 -21.74 -10.01
C GLN A 188 -23.32 -20.25 -9.77
N VAL A 189 -23.70 -19.43 -10.75
CA VAL A 189 -23.69 -17.98 -10.63
C VAL A 189 -24.99 -17.53 -9.97
N PRO A 190 -24.96 -16.70 -8.90
CA PRO A 190 -26.17 -16.15 -8.30
C PRO A 190 -27.01 -15.34 -9.28
N ASN A 191 -28.34 -15.43 -9.16
CA ASN A 191 -29.28 -14.66 -9.99
C ASN A 191 -29.92 -13.53 -9.18
N TRP A 192 -29.93 -12.31 -9.73
CA TRP A 192 -30.59 -11.14 -9.13
C TRP A 192 -32.12 -11.29 -9.02
N ASN A 193 -32.72 -12.00 -9.97
CA ASN A 193 -34.17 -12.09 -10.13
C ASN A 193 -34.75 -13.31 -9.42
N LEU A 194 -34.59 -13.35 -8.08
CA LEU A 194 -35.03 -14.47 -7.24
C LEU A 194 -36.54 -14.77 -7.39
N VAL A 195 -37.38 -13.73 -7.39
CA VAL A 195 -38.85 -13.86 -7.36
C VAL A 195 -39.44 -14.08 -8.75
N LEU A 196 -38.90 -13.41 -9.78
CA LEU A 196 -39.35 -13.56 -11.17
C LEU A 196 -39.08 -14.94 -11.75
N SER A 197 -38.16 -15.70 -11.16
CA SER A 197 -37.80 -17.05 -11.59
C SER A 197 -38.85 -18.12 -11.21
N GLY A 198 -39.85 -17.79 -10.37
CA GLY A 198 -40.96 -18.68 -10.01
C GLY A 198 -40.62 -19.94 -9.20
N ASN A 199 -39.33 -20.29 -9.06
CA ASN A 199 -38.86 -21.50 -8.38
C ASN A 199 -37.94 -21.15 -7.20
N LEU A 200 -38.56 -20.95 -6.04
CA LEU A 200 -37.88 -20.60 -4.80
C LEU A 200 -37.39 -21.87 -4.07
N THR A 201 -36.17 -22.31 -4.40
CA THR A 201 -35.50 -23.40 -3.68
C THR A 201 -34.53 -22.87 -2.61
N TRP A 202 -34.14 -23.72 -1.65
CA TRP A 202 -33.08 -23.40 -0.70
C TRP A 202 -31.78 -22.97 -1.42
N ASN A 203 -31.44 -23.66 -2.51
CA ASN A 203 -30.29 -23.32 -3.34
C ASN A 203 -30.42 -21.89 -3.93
N SER A 204 -31.57 -21.56 -4.54
CA SER A 204 -31.82 -20.24 -5.12
C SER A 204 -31.70 -19.12 -4.07
N ILE A 205 -32.28 -19.33 -2.88
CA ILE A 205 -32.21 -18.37 -1.77
C ILE A 205 -30.75 -18.20 -1.30
N GLY A 206 -30.06 -19.31 -1.02
CA GLY A 206 -28.70 -19.26 -0.51
C GLY A 206 -27.74 -18.60 -1.50
N LEU A 207 -27.84 -18.91 -2.79
CA LEU A 207 -27.03 -18.27 -3.83
C LEU A 207 -27.28 -16.76 -3.91
N PHE A 208 -28.53 -16.31 -3.81
CA PHE A 208 -28.87 -14.88 -3.77
C PHE A 208 -28.31 -14.16 -2.55
N LEU A 209 -28.27 -14.82 -1.38
CA LEU A 209 -27.77 -14.23 -0.15
C LEU A 209 -26.24 -14.10 -0.11
N ILE A 210 -25.49 -14.99 -0.78
CA ILE A 210 -24.02 -15.01 -0.73
C ILE A 210 -23.40 -13.64 -1.10
N PRO A 211 -23.73 -13.01 -2.24
CA PRO A 211 -23.17 -11.70 -2.59
C PRO A 211 -23.54 -10.60 -1.59
N ILE A 212 -24.77 -10.63 -1.06
CA ILE A 212 -25.27 -9.65 -0.10
C ILE A 212 -24.51 -9.76 1.23
N VAL A 213 -24.39 -10.97 1.77
CA VAL A 213 -23.63 -11.24 3.00
C VAL A 213 -22.16 -10.88 2.82
N SER A 214 -21.58 -11.24 1.66
CA SER A 214 -20.21 -10.85 1.29
C SER A 214 -20.04 -9.34 1.31
N GLY A 215 -20.93 -8.58 0.67
CA GLY A 215 -20.88 -7.11 0.64
C GLY A 215 -21.04 -6.48 2.03
N LEU A 216 -21.97 -6.99 2.85
CA LEU A 216 -22.16 -6.52 4.22
C LEU A 216 -20.90 -6.74 5.09
N LEU A 217 -20.29 -7.93 5.00
CA LEU A 217 -19.05 -8.23 5.72
C LEU A 217 -17.87 -7.40 5.20
N ALA A 218 -17.78 -7.21 3.87
CA ALA A 218 -16.77 -6.35 3.27
C ALA A 218 -16.90 -4.91 3.77
N PHE A 219 -18.14 -4.38 3.86
CA PHE A 219 -18.42 -3.07 4.43
C PHE A 219 -17.98 -2.97 5.89
N VAL A 220 -18.33 -3.94 6.73
CA VAL A 220 -17.90 -3.99 8.14
C VAL A 220 -16.37 -4.04 8.25
N SER A 221 -15.70 -4.85 7.42
CA SER A 221 -14.24 -4.96 7.40
C SER A 221 -13.57 -3.65 7.01
N THR A 222 -14.12 -2.94 6.01
CA THR A 222 -13.59 -1.66 5.53
C THR A 222 -13.79 -0.58 6.59
N LYS A 223 -14.96 -0.53 7.22
CA LYS A 223 -15.25 0.33 8.38
C LYS A 223 -14.26 0.13 9.52
N LEU A 224 -13.97 -1.12 9.89
CA LEU A 224 -13.04 -1.44 10.98
C LEU A 224 -11.60 -1.05 10.64
N SER A 225 -11.19 -1.23 9.38
CA SER A 225 -9.87 -0.84 8.90
C SER A 225 -9.70 0.69 8.91
N MET A 226 -10.73 1.43 8.45
CA MET A 226 -10.74 2.90 8.44
C MET A 226 -10.91 3.52 9.82
N ALA A 227 -11.55 2.86 10.78
CA ALA A 227 -11.63 3.37 12.16
C ALA A 227 -10.23 3.55 12.79
N ALA A 228 -9.23 2.84 12.28
CA ALA A 228 -7.83 3.01 12.65
C ALA A 228 -7.09 4.08 11.82
N SER A 229 -7.65 4.51 10.69
CA SER A 229 -7.10 5.56 9.83
C SER A 229 -7.94 6.82 9.98
N SER A 230 -7.60 7.67 10.94
CA SER A 230 -8.20 9.00 11.13
C SER A 230 -7.69 10.00 10.08
N THR A 231 -7.89 9.69 8.80
CA THR A 231 -7.59 10.62 7.70
C THR A 231 -8.82 11.49 7.40
N ASN A 232 -8.73 12.77 7.75
CA ASN A 232 -9.45 13.93 7.19
C ASN A 232 -10.99 13.94 7.10
N THR A 233 -11.60 14.56 8.10
CA THR A 233 -13.01 15.02 8.12
C THR A 233 -13.37 16.11 7.09
N GLU A 234 -12.41 16.70 6.36
CA GLU A 234 -12.66 17.67 5.27
C GLU A 234 -12.31 17.13 3.86
N MET A 235 -11.75 15.93 3.75
CA MET A 235 -11.69 15.11 2.51
C MET A 235 -12.79 14.03 2.54
N ASN A 236 -13.97 14.44 3.01
CA ASN A 236 -15.01 13.57 3.55
C ASN A 236 -15.88 12.95 2.44
N SER A 237 -16.02 13.61 1.29
CA SER A 237 -16.81 13.10 0.16
C SER A 237 -16.11 11.93 -0.53
N THR A 238 -14.82 12.06 -0.85
CA THR A 238 -14.03 11.02 -1.53
C THR A 238 -13.88 9.76 -0.67
N SER A 239 -13.61 9.93 0.64
CA SER A 239 -13.46 8.80 1.58
C SER A 239 -14.79 8.09 1.88
N LYS A 240 -15.89 8.85 2.05
CA LYS A 240 -17.24 8.26 2.23
C LYS A 240 -17.71 7.56 0.97
N SER A 241 -17.50 8.16 -0.20
CA SER A 241 -17.84 7.54 -1.49
C SER A 241 -17.12 6.20 -1.65
N MET A 242 -15.83 6.14 -1.33
CA MET A 242 -15.06 4.89 -1.38
C MET A 242 -15.60 3.81 -0.43
N MET A 243 -15.99 4.18 0.80
CA MET A 243 -16.53 3.24 1.79
C MET A 243 -17.83 2.56 1.33
N TYR A 244 -18.72 3.28 0.65
CA TYR A 244 -19.99 2.72 0.19
C TYR A 244 -19.89 2.10 -1.20
N THR A 245 -19.10 2.68 -2.10
CA THR A 245 -19.01 2.23 -3.49
C THR A 245 -18.33 0.87 -3.60
N MET A 246 -17.24 0.62 -2.86
CA MET A 246 -16.49 -0.64 -2.95
C MET A 246 -17.34 -1.87 -2.60
N PRO A 247 -18.05 -1.91 -1.45
CA PRO A 247 -18.92 -3.03 -1.14
C PRO A 247 -20.07 -3.20 -2.13
N LEU A 248 -20.65 -2.11 -2.66
CA LEU A 248 -21.72 -2.21 -3.66
C LEU A 248 -21.23 -2.84 -4.97
N VAL A 249 -20.05 -2.42 -5.45
CA VAL A 249 -19.41 -3.06 -6.62
C VAL A 249 -19.09 -4.52 -6.32
N SER A 250 -18.63 -4.85 -5.11
CA SER A 250 -18.37 -6.23 -4.71
C SER A 250 -19.64 -7.09 -4.70
N VAL A 251 -20.78 -6.57 -4.23
CA VAL A 251 -22.08 -7.25 -4.34
C VAL A 251 -22.40 -7.48 -5.81
N TRP A 252 -22.23 -6.45 -6.64
CA TRP A 252 -22.53 -6.57 -8.07
C TRP A 252 -21.70 -7.67 -8.76
N ILE A 253 -20.39 -7.68 -8.52
CA ILE A 253 -19.49 -8.71 -9.05
C ILE A 253 -19.86 -10.10 -8.49
N GLY A 254 -20.32 -10.19 -7.24
CA GLY A 254 -20.77 -11.45 -6.64
C GLY A 254 -21.94 -12.10 -7.36
N PHE A 255 -22.75 -11.33 -8.09
CA PHE A 255 -23.80 -11.87 -8.95
C PHE A 255 -23.34 -12.14 -10.41
N VAL A 256 -22.09 -11.85 -10.75
CA VAL A 256 -21.51 -12.11 -12.08
C VAL A 256 -20.60 -13.35 -12.06
N LEU A 257 -20.06 -13.68 -10.89
CA LEU A 257 -19.09 -14.75 -10.69
C LEU A 257 -19.71 -15.98 -9.99
N PRO A 258 -19.10 -17.17 -10.11
CA PRO A 258 -19.55 -18.36 -9.39
C PRO A 258 -19.59 -18.14 -7.87
N ALA A 259 -20.61 -18.68 -7.19
CA ALA A 259 -20.83 -18.50 -5.75
C ALA A 259 -19.66 -18.97 -4.87
N SER A 260 -18.82 -19.86 -5.38
CA SER A 260 -17.54 -20.26 -4.77
C SER A 260 -16.65 -19.05 -4.41
N LEU A 261 -16.60 -18.03 -5.28
CA LEU A 261 -15.86 -16.79 -4.99
C LEU A 261 -16.53 -15.96 -3.90
N GLY A 262 -17.86 -16.01 -3.80
CA GLY A 262 -18.59 -15.38 -2.70
C GLY A 262 -18.23 -15.99 -1.35
N ILE A 263 -18.10 -17.32 -1.27
CA ILE A 263 -17.62 -18.00 -0.05
C ILE A 263 -16.20 -17.56 0.32
N TYR A 264 -15.32 -17.41 -0.67
CA TYR A 264 -13.99 -16.85 -0.46
C TYR A 264 -14.05 -15.42 0.13
N TRP A 265 -14.83 -14.52 -0.45
CA TRP A 265 -14.94 -13.14 0.06
C TRP A 265 -15.56 -13.06 1.45
N ILE A 266 -16.58 -13.86 1.74
CA ILE A 266 -17.17 -13.97 3.09
C ILE A 266 -16.09 -14.38 4.09
N SER A 267 -15.38 -15.47 3.81
CA SER A 267 -14.34 -16.00 4.69
C SER A 267 -13.19 -15.02 4.87
N ASN A 268 -12.71 -14.45 3.76
CA ASN A 268 -11.67 -13.42 3.76
C ASN A 268 -12.10 -12.19 4.58
N SER A 269 -13.36 -11.76 4.49
CA SER A 269 -13.86 -10.62 5.26
C SER A 269 -13.94 -10.95 6.75
N ILE A 270 -14.42 -12.14 7.12
CA ILE A 270 -14.43 -12.60 8.52
C ILE A 270 -13.01 -12.61 9.10
N PHE A 271 -12.05 -13.23 8.42
CA PHE A 271 -10.67 -13.26 8.90
C PHE A 271 -10.03 -11.88 8.93
N THR A 272 -10.39 -11.00 7.98
CA THR A 272 -9.94 -9.59 8.02
C THR A 272 -10.50 -8.88 9.25
N ILE A 273 -11.78 -9.06 9.58
CA ILE A 273 -12.39 -8.46 10.77
C ILE A 273 -11.69 -8.94 12.05
N ILE A 274 -11.47 -10.26 12.16
CA ILE A 274 -10.77 -10.86 13.30
C ILE A 274 -9.35 -10.28 13.41
N GLN A 275 -8.60 -10.29 12.31
CA GLN A 275 -7.23 -9.77 12.26
C GLN A 275 -7.19 -8.29 12.62
N GLU A 276 -8.03 -7.46 12.00
CA GLU A 276 -8.11 -6.02 12.24
C GLU A 276 -8.48 -5.71 13.68
N TYR A 277 -9.38 -6.47 14.30
CA TYR A 277 -9.70 -6.33 15.71
C TYR A 277 -8.45 -6.49 16.60
N PHE A 278 -7.66 -7.56 16.39
CA PHE A 278 -6.43 -7.78 17.15
C PHE A 278 -5.34 -6.75 16.85
N LEU A 279 -5.12 -6.41 15.58
CA LEU A 279 -4.11 -5.44 15.17
C LEU A 279 -4.45 -4.03 15.66
N ASN A 280 -5.71 -3.59 15.53
CA ASN A 280 -6.16 -2.30 16.05
C ASN A 280 -5.94 -2.22 17.56
N LYS A 281 -6.31 -3.26 18.30
CA LYS A 281 -6.12 -3.31 19.76
C LYS A 281 -4.65 -3.19 20.15
N HIS A 282 -3.76 -3.90 19.45
CA HIS A 282 -2.31 -3.88 19.72
C HIS A 282 -1.65 -2.54 19.37
N PHE A 283 -1.94 -2.01 18.18
CA PHE A 283 -1.29 -0.80 17.68
C PHE A 283 -1.83 0.47 18.33
N LYS A 284 -3.15 0.58 18.55
CA LYS A 284 -3.74 1.76 19.20
C LYS A 284 -3.09 2.03 20.56
N LYS A 285 -2.90 0.98 21.37
CA LYS A 285 -2.20 1.08 22.66
C LYS A 285 -0.76 1.60 22.50
N LYS A 286 0.03 0.99 21.60
CA LYS A 286 1.43 1.40 21.37
C LYS A 286 1.57 2.84 20.89
N PHE A 287 0.66 3.30 20.04
CA PHE A 287 0.70 4.66 19.52
C PHE A 287 0.24 5.70 20.54
N GLU A 288 -0.78 5.41 21.34
CA GLU A 288 -1.22 6.28 22.43
C GLU A 288 -0.10 6.51 23.46
N GLU A 289 0.63 5.45 23.83
CA GLU A 289 1.81 5.53 24.70
C GLU A 289 2.92 6.39 24.08
N ALA A 290 3.26 6.16 22.81
CA ALA A 290 4.28 6.93 22.10
C ALA A 290 3.92 8.43 22.00
N ASP A 291 2.65 8.75 21.77
CA ASP A 291 2.19 10.14 21.68
C ASP A 291 2.09 10.83 23.05
N ALA A 292 1.89 10.08 24.13
CA ALA A 292 1.99 10.62 25.49
C ALA A 292 3.44 10.98 25.84
N VAL A 293 4.40 10.11 25.50
CA VAL A 293 5.84 10.37 25.70
C VAL A 293 6.30 11.61 24.92
N ARG A 294 5.94 11.71 23.64
CA ARG A 294 6.32 12.87 22.81
C ARG A 294 5.73 14.18 23.33
N ARG A 295 4.47 14.18 23.77
CA ARG A 295 3.84 15.38 24.37
C ARG A 295 4.54 15.79 25.66
N ALA A 296 4.89 14.83 26.52
CA ALA A 296 5.65 15.10 27.73
C ALA A 296 7.05 15.66 27.42
N GLU A 297 7.72 15.16 26.37
CA GLU A 297 9.01 15.68 25.93
C GLU A 297 8.91 17.10 25.36
N GLU A 298 7.93 17.37 24.49
CA GLU A 298 7.66 18.72 23.96
C GLU A 298 7.35 19.72 25.08
N GLU A 299 6.58 19.33 26.11
CA GLU A 299 6.31 20.16 27.28
C GLU A 299 7.57 20.41 28.13
N ARG A 300 8.41 19.39 28.34
CA ARG A 300 9.68 19.51 29.06
C ARG A 300 10.65 20.46 28.35
N VAL A 301 10.76 20.36 27.02
CA VAL A 301 11.60 21.24 26.20
C VAL A 301 11.09 22.68 26.29
N LYS A 302 9.78 22.91 26.14
CA LYS A 302 9.17 24.25 26.29
C LYS A 302 9.38 24.84 27.69
N ALA A 303 9.27 24.02 28.74
CA ALA A 303 9.51 24.45 30.12
C ALA A 303 10.98 24.84 30.34
N LEU A 304 11.93 24.06 29.80
CA LEU A 304 13.36 24.36 29.84
C LEU A 304 13.68 25.66 29.10
N GLU A 305 13.11 25.86 27.91
CA GLU A 305 13.28 27.09 27.13
C GLU A 305 12.71 28.32 27.85
N ALA A 306 11.51 28.19 28.43
CA ALA A 306 10.90 29.26 29.24
C ALA A 306 11.75 29.60 30.47
N GLN A 307 12.29 28.60 31.16
CA GLN A 307 13.19 28.79 32.30
C GLN A 307 14.48 29.50 31.86
N ARG A 308 15.09 29.08 30.74
CA ARG A 308 16.29 29.72 30.18
C ARG A 308 16.04 31.18 29.81
N GLN A 309 14.90 31.48 29.17
CA GLN A 309 14.51 32.85 28.85
C GLN A 309 14.29 33.71 30.09
N ALA A 310 13.62 33.18 31.12
CA ALA A 310 13.40 33.88 32.38
C ALA A 310 14.72 34.21 33.09
N LEU A 311 15.68 33.27 33.09
CA LEU A 311 17.00 33.44 33.71
C LEU A 311 17.85 34.47 32.96
N LEU A 312 17.87 34.45 31.62
CA LEU A 312 18.50 35.48 30.79
C LEU A 312 17.87 36.87 31.01
N GLY A 313 16.54 36.92 31.17
CA GLY A 313 15.82 38.15 31.49
C GLY A 313 16.15 38.70 32.87
N ALA A 314 16.37 37.83 33.87
CA ALA A 314 16.80 38.22 35.20
C ALA A 314 18.24 38.74 35.22
N GLN A 315 19.17 38.10 34.50
CA GLN A 315 20.57 38.54 34.36
C GLN A 315 20.67 39.93 33.71
N ARG A 316 19.90 40.19 32.65
CA ARG A 316 19.83 41.52 32.01
C ARG A 316 19.33 42.62 32.96
N LYS A 317 18.46 42.29 33.93
CA LYS A 317 17.97 43.24 34.93
C LYS A 317 18.98 43.54 36.04
N THR A 318 19.84 42.58 36.37
CA THR A 318 20.93 42.78 37.35
C THR A 318 22.09 43.58 36.76
N GLU A 319 22.45 43.38 35.48
CA GLU A 319 23.46 44.22 34.79
C GLU A 319 23.02 45.69 34.67
N ASN A 320 21.74 45.95 34.40
CA ASN A 320 21.23 47.31 34.20
C ASN A 320 21.07 48.13 35.51
N LYS A 321 21.34 47.53 36.68
CA LYS A 321 21.36 48.22 37.99
C LYS A 321 22.78 48.62 38.45
N GLY A 322 23.81 48.35 37.65
CA GLY A 322 25.23 48.58 38.01
C GLY A 322 25.92 49.80 37.40
N GLY A 323 25.21 50.67 36.64
CA GLY A 323 25.82 51.85 36.02
C GLY A 323 25.72 53.11 36.88
N PRO A 324 26.82 53.87 37.13
CA PRO A 324 26.75 55.14 37.86
C PRO A 324 26.00 56.19 37.04
N SER A 325 25.00 56.81 37.66
CA SER A 325 24.23 57.93 37.09
C SER A 325 25.13 59.17 36.91
N PRO A 326 25.25 59.78 35.71
CA PRO A 326 25.88 61.08 35.58
C PRO A 326 24.95 62.15 36.17
N SER A 327 25.46 62.90 37.14
CA SER A 327 24.75 63.97 37.83
C SER A 327 24.53 65.18 36.92
N LYS A 328 23.37 65.84 37.10
CA LYS A 328 23.03 67.13 36.49
C LYS A 328 23.94 68.24 37.06
N GLY A 329 24.90 68.71 36.27
CA GLY A 329 25.73 69.90 36.56
C GLY A 329 25.46 71.04 35.58
N LYS A 330 25.12 72.22 36.12
CA LYS A 330 24.78 73.48 35.44
C LYS A 330 25.87 73.95 34.45
N LYS A 331 25.48 74.36 33.24
CA LYS A 331 26.31 75.15 32.31
C LYS A 331 26.37 76.62 32.74
N LYS A 332 27.58 77.18 32.89
CA LYS A 332 27.88 78.62 32.78
C LYS A 332 29.03 78.80 31.78
N GLN A 333 28.86 79.79 30.91
CA GLN A 333 29.73 80.17 29.80
C GLN A 333 31.06 80.80 30.24
N GLY A 334 32.10 80.58 29.45
CA GLY A 334 33.37 81.31 29.49
C GLY A 334 34.19 81.02 28.22
N LYS A 335 34.55 82.07 27.50
CA LYS A 335 35.05 82.13 26.12
C LYS A 335 36.60 82.18 26.11
N LEU A 336 37.26 81.50 25.17
CA LEU A 336 38.67 81.72 24.80
C LEU A 336 38.78 81.84 23.27
N PRO A 337 39.67 82.72 22.73
CA PRO A 337 39.73 83.02 21.31
C PRO A 337 40.73 82.14 20.53
N ALA A 338 40.65 82.32 19.22
CA ALA A 338 41.15 81.51 18.11
C ALA A 338 42.68 81.43 17.94
N ARG A 339 43.13 80.39 17.21
CA ARG A 339 43.93 80.51 15.97
C ARG A 339 43.93 79.19 15.15
N SER A 340 43.17 79.18 14.04
CA SER A 340 43.58 79.00 12.63
C SER A 340 44.77 78.07 12.32
N ASP A 341 44.87 77.24 11.29
CA ASP A 341 44.11 76.86 10.08
C ASP A 341 44.56 75.40 9.77
N ASP A 342 43.79 74.48 9.19
CA ASP A 342 43.61 74.33 7.74
C ASP A 342 42.53 73.28 7.39
N ALA A 343 41.84 73.55 6.28
CA ALA A 343 41.15 72.62 5.36
C ALA A 343 39.77 72.03 5.75
N GLU A 344 38.74 72.88 5.61
CA GLU A 344 37.65 72.76 4.61
C GLU A 344 37.05 71.34 4.35
N SER A 345 35.99 70.92 5.03
CA SER A 345 34.54 71.22 4.84
C SER A 345 33.90 70.68 3.55
N GLY A 346 33.04 69.68 3.72
CA GLY A 346 32.02 69.25 2.77
C GLY A 346 30.74 68.86 3.53
N LYS A 347 29.82 69.83 3.64
CA LYS A 347 28.36 69.83 3.94
C LYS A 347 27.60 68.48 3.96
N VAL A 348 26.47 68.25 4.64
CA VAL A 348 25.59 68.92 5.63
C VAL A 348 24.45 67.90 5.94
N ASP A 349 23.94 67.91 7.18
CA ASP A 349 22.64 67.48 7.73
C ASP A 349 22.16 66.01 7.83
N ASP A 350 22.07 65.56 9.09
CA ASP A 350 20.92 65.03 9.85
C ASP A 350 19.94 64.04 9.17
N ARG A 351 19.97 62.76 9.60
CA ARG A 351 18.78 61.91 9.92
C ARG A 351 19.11 60.78 10.93
N PRO A 352 18.13 60.33 11.75
CA PRO A 352 18.34 59.59 12.99
C PRO A 352 18.54 58.07 12.79
N PHE A 353 19.28 57.47 13.74
CA PHE A 353 19.45 56.03 14.03
C PHE A 353 18.86 55.01 13.03
N ALA A 354 19.73 54.41 12.22
CA ALA A 354 19.40 53.23 11.42
C ALA A 354 19.57 51.93 12.23
N ARG A 355 18.50 51.12 12.18
CA ARG A 355 18.32 49.78 12.75
C ARG A 355 19.50 48.85 12.44
N GLY A 356 19.83 48.00 13.41
CA GLY A 356 20.79 46.90 13.29
C GLY A 356 20.49 46.02 12.07
N ARG A 357 21.58 45.59 11.41
CA ARG A 357 21.57 44.92 10.10
C ARG A 357 20.95 43.52 10.17
N ALA A 358 20.26 43.15 9.09
CA ALA A 358 19.82 41.79 8.81
C ALA A 358 21.02 40.82 8.73
N TYR A 359 20.78 39.58 9.15
CA TYR A 359 21.74 38.47 9.09
C TYR A 359 22.21 38.21 7.65
N ARG A 360 23.52 38.09 7.44
CA ARG A 360 24.15 37.64 6.19
C ARG A 360 25.00 36.42 6.49
N SER A 361 24.77 35.32 5.77
CA SER A 361 25.41 34.02 5.96
C SER A 361 26.89 33.98 5.57
N GLU A 362 27.35 34.90 4.71
CA GLU A 362 28.69 34.87 4.10
C GLU A 362 29.83 35.42 5.00
N ARG A 363 29.56 35.75 6.28
CA ARG A 363 30.61 36.29 7.18
C ARG A 363 31.37 35.21 7.96
N TYR A 364 30.93 33.95 7.92
CA TYR A 364 31.55 32.85 8.66
C TYR A 364 31.95 31.67 7.76
N GLU A 365 32.47 31.96 6.58
CA GLU A 365 33.26 30.98 5.81
C GLU A 365 34.74 31.29 6.02
N GLY A 366 35.37 30.62 6.99
CA GLY A 366 36.79 30.77 7.24
C GLY A 366 37.21 30.42 8.67
N GLN A 367 37.66 29.17 8.83
CA GLN A 367 38.47 28.62 9.94
C GLN A 367 37.80 28.49 11.32
N ILE A 368 37.17 27.33 11.53
CA ILE A 368 37.02 26.72 12.85
C ILE A 368 38.07 25.60 12.93
N PRO A 369 38.98 25.57 13.93
CA PRO A 369 39.89 24.44 14.14
C PRO A 369 39.10 23.24 14.70
N GLU A 370 39.37 22.04 14.19
CA GLU A 370 38.79 20.78 14.71
C GLU A 370 39.27 20.48 16.14
N PRO A 371 38.41 19.87 17.00
CA PRO A 371 38.83 19.35 18.29
C PRO A 371 39.56 18.01 18.12
N GLU A 372 40.71 17.87 18.78
CA GLU A 372 41.49 16.63 18.87
C GLU A 372 40.68 15.49 19.50
N GLU A 373 40.50 14.40 18.75
CA GLU A 373 39.99 13.13 19.25
C GLU A 373 41.17 12.14 19.35
N GLN A 374 41.67 11.92 20.57
CA GLN A 374 42.70 10.91 20.84
C GLN A 374 42.10 9.49 20.79
N ALA A 375 42.36 8.83 19.66
CA ALA A 375 42.63 7.41 19.40
C ALA A 375 42.11 6.32 20.37
N LEU A 376 41.31 5.41 19.81
CA LEU A 376 41.38 3.98 20.14
C LEU A 376 41.44 3.17 18.83
N THR A 377 42.62 2.60 18.61
CA THR A 377 43.08 1.83 17.45
C THR A 377 42.37 0.49 17.29
N VAL A 378 41.97 0.15 16.06
CA VAL A 378 41.88 -1.25 15.58
C VAL A 378 42.51 -1.29 14.19
N ARG A 379 43.48 -2.19 14.01
CA ARG A 379 44.29 -2.38 12.79
C ARG A 379 43.42 -2.85 11.61
N PRO A 380 43.74 -2.48 10.36
CA PRO A 380 43.13 -3.10 9.18
C PRO A 380 43.64 -4.54 9.02
N GLU A 381 42.71 -5.47 8.89
CA GLU A 381 42.95 -6.83 8.40
C GLU A 381 42.97 -6.78 6.87
N GLU A 382 43.98 -7.40 6.27
CA GLU A 382 44.23 -7.48 4.83
C GLU A 382 43.05 -8.12 4.08
N VAL A 383 42.68 -7.56 2.93
CA VAL A 383 41.86 -8.22 1.91
C VAL A 383 42.66 -8.15 0.59
N PRO A 384 42.78 -9.26 -0.17
CA PRO A 384 43.78 -9.41 -1.22
C PRO A 384 43.42 -8.67 -2.53
N GLU A 385 44.46 -8.27 -3.26
CA GLU A 385 44.43 -7.83 -4.65
C GLU A 385 44.13 -9.03 -5.59
N GLU A 386 43.22 -8.84 -6.56
CA GLU A 386 43.18 -9.64 -7.80
C GLU A 386 43.09 -8.70 -9.01
N GLU A 387 44.26 -8.52 -9.62
CA GLU A 387 44.63 -8.63 -11.03
C GLU A 387 43.75 -7.99 -12.13
N ASP A 388 44.34 -6.96 -12.75
CA ASP A 388 44.02 -6.42 -14.08
C ASP A 388 44.16 -7.49 -15.17
N THR A 389 43.19 -7.57 -16.08
CA THR A 389 43.43 -8.05 -17.45
C THR A 389 42.73 -7.14 -18.47
N GLU A 390 43.52 -6.72 -19.45
CA GLU A 390 43.25 -5.76 -20.53
C GLU A 390 42.14 -6.20 -21.49
N PRO A 391 41.49 -5.26 -22.22
CA PRO A 391 40.60 -5.57 -23.32
C PRO A 391 41.39 -5.81 -24.62
N GLU A 392 41.25 -7.02 -25.18
CA GLU A 392 41.79 -7.40 -26.50
C GLU A 392 40.89 -6.83 -27.63
N GLU A 393 41.50 -6.11 -28.57
CA GLU A 393 40.89 -5.63 -29.82
C GLU A 393 40.89 -6.71 -30.94
N LEU A 394 40.14 -6.41 -32.02
CA LEU A 394 40.16 -6.97 -33.40
C LEU A 394 39.19 -8.15 -33.63
N GLU A 395 38.42 -8.26 -34.72
CA GLU A 395 38.39 -7.54 -36.00
C GLU A 395 37.12 -7.90 -36.82
N SER A 396 36.79 -7.04 -37.78
CA SER A 396 36.08 -7.32 -39.06
C SER A 396 34.58 -7.63 -39.01
N GLY A 397 33.73 -7.17 -39.92
CA GLY A 397 33.93 -6.35 -41.11
C GLY A 397 32.55 -5.91 -41.61
N ALA A 398 32.47 -4.66 -42.06
CA ALA A 398 31.38 -4.20 -42.90
C ALA A 398 31.81 -4.41 -44.34
N ASP A 399 31.02 -5.16 -45.11
CA ASP A 399 31.01 -4.99 -46.56
C ASP A 399 29.60 -5.15 -47.13
N THR A 400 29.46 -4.52 -48.26
CA THR A 400 28.30 -3.96 -48.94
C THR A 400 27.60 -4.95 -49.89
N ALA A 401 26.30 -4.75 -50.14
CA ALA A 401 25.55 -4.99 -51.39
C ALA A 401 24.03 -4.87 -51.10
N GLU A 402 23.29 -3.93 -51.69
CA GLU A 402 22.52 -4.13 -52.94
C GLU A 402 21.71 -5.44 -52.94
N ASN A 403 20.37 -5.39 -52.91
CA ASN A 403 19.55 -5.23 -54.11
C ASN A 403 18.04 -5.48 -53.82
N ASP A 404 17.24 -4.69 -54.54
CA ASP A 404 15.92 -4.93 -55.16
C ASP A 404 14.82 -5.86 -54.62
N SER A 405 13.62 -5.45 -55.06
CA SER A 405 12.41 -6.22 -55.38
C SER A 405 11.44 -6.54 -54.23
N ALA A 406 10.15 -6.66 -54.48
CA ALA A 406 9.23 -6.09 -55.45
C ALA A 406 7.84 -6.49 -54.92
N SER A 407 6.88 -5.61 -55.17
CA SER A 407 5.47 -5.94 -55.26
C SER A 407 5.20 -7.03 -56.31
N GLU A 408 4.27 -7.93 -56.03
CA GLU A 408 3.22 -8.47 -56.93
C GLU A 408 2.50 -9.60 -56.16
N ASP A 409 1.21 -9.48 -55.86
CA ASP A 409 0.08 -9.79 -56.76
C ASP A 409 0.14 -11.22 -57.30
N GLU A 410 -0.79 -12.07 -56.87
CA GLU A 410 -1.45 -12.96 -57.83
C GLU A 410 -2.86 -13.34 -57.33
N LYS A 411 -3.85 -12.87 -58.10
CA LYS A 411 -5.11 -13.55 -58.36
C LYS A 411 -4.84 -14.62 -59.41
N GLU A 412 -5.26 -15.85 -59.14
CA GLU A 412 -6.25 -16.62 -59.93
C GLU A 412 -6.68 -17.88 -59.19
#